data_AF-A0A0F0LI72-F1
#
_entry.id   AF-A0A0F0LI72-F1
#
_cell.length_a   1.000
_cell.length_b   1.000
_cell.length_c   1.000
_cell.angle_alpha   90.00
_cell.angle_beta   90.00
_cell.angle_gamma   90.00
#
_symmetry.space_group_name_H-M   'P 1'
#
loop_
_entity.id
_entity.type
_entity.pdbx_description
1 polymer ?
#
loop_
_entity_poly.entity_id
_entity_poly.type
_entity_poly.pdbx_seq_one_letter_code
_entity_poly.pdbx_strand_id
1 'polypeptide(L)'
;MSALSPAASALAPVASPLPGIRPRLRGFAAERVFVRRSLILSLRDGETLSMSIMLPVTLMLLFTFVFGGAIENDGSYVDYVVPGIILLCAGFGAASTATYVSRDMSTGIIDRIRTMPLRPGSVLTGHVVASLARNLVSTAVVFGVALLLGFRPSAGPVQWLAAFGMIAVYILVITYLYAAIGLAAGSPEAAAGYGFILMFVPYLSSAFVPVHTMPTWLQWVAENQPITPIIETIRGLLMGTPLQAQPFWALGWCAVILAISVLWGRWLFGRARR
;
A
#
# COMPACT_ATOMS: atom_id res chain seq x y z
N MET A 1 0.91 86.96 -14.05
CA MET A 1 -0.04 85.84 -14.27
C MET A 1 0.77 84.55 -14.36
N SER A 2 1.08 83.96 -13.20
CA SER A 2 0.46 82.74 -12.66
C SER A 2 0.90 81.47 -13.39
N ALA A 3 2.06 80.96 -12.98
CA ALA A 3 2.45 79.57 -13.18
C ALA A 3 1.67 78.69 -12.19
N LEU A 4 0.89 77.73 -12.67
CA LEU A 4 0.28 76.68 -11.87
C LEU A 4 1.02 75.36 -12.16
N SER A 5 1.88 74.97 -11.23
CA SER A 5 2.44 73.62 -11.15
C SER A 5 1.40 72.71 -10.46
N PRO A 6 1.04 71.54 -11.03
CA PRO A 6 0.18 70.61 -10.32
C PRO A 6 0.99 69.86 -9.26
N ALA A 7 0.61 70.03 -7.99
CA ALA A 7 1.15 69.29 -6.86
C ALA A 7 0.92 67.79 -7.07
N ALA A 8 2.01 67.04 -7.24
CA ALA A 8 1.99 65.59 -7.21
C ALA A 8 1.53 65.14 -5.82
N SER A 9 0.31 64.61 -5.75
CA SER A 9 -0.20 63.93 -4.56
C SER A 9 0.66 62.71 -4.30
N ALA A 10 1.57 62.81 -3.33
CA ALA A 10 2.39 61.71 -2.87
C ALA A 10 1.45 60.69 -2.21
N LEU A 11 1.11 59.61 -2.93
CA LEU A 11 0.45 58.44 -2.37
C LEU A 11 1.31 57.93 -1.22
N ALA A 12 0.80 58.07 0.01
CA ALA A 12 1.43 57.50 1.19
C ALA A 12 1.66 56.00 0.97
N PRO A 13 2.81 55.44 1.37
CA PRO A 13 3.07 54.02 1.23
C PRO A 13 2.01 53.26 2.02
N VAL A 14 1.18 52.48 1.32
CA VAL A 14 0.25 51.54 1.94
C VAL A 14 1.12 50.57 2.74
N ALA A 15 1.14 50.73 4.06
CA ALA A 15 1.82 49.81 4.96
C ALA A 15 1.25 48.41 4.71
N SER A 16 2.05 47.54 4.10
CA SER A 16 1.68 46.14 3.94
C SER A 16 1.46 45.56 5.35
N PRO A 17 0.30 44.94 5.63
CA PRO A 17 0.07 44.34 6.92
C PRO A 17 1.20 43.33 7.16
N LEU A 18 1.90 43.45 8.30
CA LEU A 18 2.88 42.45 8.73
C LEU A 18 2.25 41.08 8.52
N PRO A 19 2.93 40.12 7.86
CA PRO A 19 2.37 38.81 7.62
C PRO A 19 2.01 38.20 8.97
N GLY A 20 0.72 38.22 9.29
CA GLY A 20 0.21 37.68 10.54
C GLY A 20 0.70 36.25 10.64
N ILE A 21 1.34 35.91 11.76
CA ILE A 21 1.78 34.56 12.08
C ILE A 21 0.52 33.68 12.02
N ARG A 22 0.27 33.07 10.85
CA ARG A 22 -0.90 32.22 10.65
C ARG A 22 -0.75 31.10 11.68
N PRO A 23 -1.74 30.90 12.58
CA PRO A 23 -1.62 29.89 13.61
C PRO A 23 -1.35 28.55 12.92
N ARG A 24 -0.25 27.89 13.29
CA ARG A 24 0.01 26.51 12.88
C ARG A 24 -1.24 25.71 13.22
N LEU A 25 -1.87 25.07 12.24
CA LEU A 25 -2.98 24.15 12.47
C LEU A 25 -2.53 23.16 13.56
N ARG A 26 -3.06 23.30 14.78
CA ARG A 26 -2.71 22.44 15.90
C ARG A 26 -3.45 21.11 15.72
N GLY A 27 -2.72 20.00 15.76
CA GLY A 27 -3.29 18.64 15.79
C GLY A 27 -3.48 17.95 14.43
N PHE A 28 -4.26 16.87 14.43
CA PHE A 28 -4.49 15.95 13.29
C PHE A 28 -5.46 16.48 12.22
N ALA A 29 -5.81 17.77 12.23
CA ALA A 29 -6.84 18.35 11.36
C ALA A 29 -6.46 18.26 9.87
N ALA A 30 -5.20 18.54 9.54
CA ALA A 30 -4.70 18.45 8.17
C ALA A 30 -4.64 17.00 7.68
N GLU A 31 -4.14 16.08 8.52
CA GLU A 31 -4.09 14.65 8.23
C GLU A 31 -5.51 14.10 7.95
N ARG A 32 -6.50 14.48 8.76
CA ARG A 32 -7.92 14.12 8.52
C ARG A 32 -8.44 14.60 7.16
N VAL A 33 -8.11 15.81 6.74
CA VAL A 33 -8.54 16.35 5.44
C VAL A 33 -7.90 15.58 4.28
N PHE A 34 -6.59 15.30 4.36
CA PHE A 34 -5.90 14.52 3.33
C PHE A 34 -6.38 13.08 3.29
N VAL A 35 -6.56 12.44 4.45
CA VAL A 35 -7.15 11.09 4.55
C VAL A 35 -8.53 11.07 3.91
N ARG A 36 -9.42 12.03 4.26
CA ARG A 36 -10.75 12.11 3.66
C ARG A 36 -10.69 12.32 2.15
N ARG A 37 -9.84 13.23 1.66
CA ARG A 37 -9.65 13.48 0.22
C ARG A 37 -9.17 12.21 -0.48
N SER A 38 -8.11 11.59 0.01
CA SER A 38 -7.53 10.39 -0.60
C SER A 38 -8.49 9.20 -0.55
N LEU A 39 -9.27 9.03 0.53
CA LEU A 39 -10.33 8.02 0.61
C LEU A 39 -11.42 8.26 -0.44
N ILE A 40 -11.93 9.50 -0.57
CA ILE A 40 -12.96 9.83 -1.57
C ILE A 40 -12.44 9.57 -2.98
N LEU A 41 -11.22 10.00 -3.30
CA LEU A 41 -10.61 9.76 -4.62
C LEU A 41 -10.41 8.26 -4.87
N SER A 42 -9.92 7.54 -3.86
CA SER A 42 -9.68 6.09 -3.96
C SER A 42 -10.97 5.28 -4.07
N LEU A 43 -12.07 5.70 -3.44
CA LEU A 43 -13.38 5.05 -3.55
C LEU A 43 -14.09 5.39 -4.87
N ARG A 44 -13.81 6.57 -5.44
CA ARG A 44 -14.30 6.95 -6.77
C ARG A 44 -13.53 6.27 -7.90
N ASP A 45 -12.31 5.80 -7.63
CA ASP A 45 -11.53 4.97 -8.54
C ASP A 45 -12.03 3.51 -8.52
N GLY A 46 -13.27 3.35 -9.00
CA GLY A 46 -13.94 2.06 -9.08
C GLY A 46 -13.23 1.11 -10.04
N GLU A 47 -12.52 1.63 -11.05
CA GLU A 47 -11.72 0.83 -11.98
C GLU A 47 -10.54 0.15 -11.27
N THR A 48 -9.74 0.91 -10.50
CA THR A 48 -8.63 0.35 -9.73
C THR A 48 -9.13 -0.65 -8.68
N LEU A 49 -10.23 -0.33 -7.99
CA LEU A 49 -10.85 -1.25 -7.04
C LEU A 49 -11.27 -2.55 -7.72
N SER A 50 -11.96 -2.45 -8.86
CA SER A 50 -12.41 -3.60 -9.64
C SER A 50 -11.23 -4.46 -10.11
N MET A 51 -10.18 -3.86 -10.66
CA MET A 51 -8.97 -4.58 -11.08
C MET A 51 -8.27 -5.30 -9.92
N SER A 52 -8.19 -4.66 -8.75
CA SER A 52 -7.59 -5.26 -7.55
C SER A 52 -8.37 -6.45 -6.98
N ILE A 53 -9.63 -6.65 -7.39
CA ILE A 53 -10.46 -7.80 -7.02
C ILE A 53 -10.47 -8.84 -8.15
N MET A 54 -10.69 -8.41 -9.39
CA MET A 54 -10.86 -9.28 -10.55
C MET A 54 -9.63 -10.13 -10.83
N LEU A 55 -8.43 -9.55 -10.79
CA LEU A 55 -7.20 -10.29 -11.07
C LEU A 55 -6.96 -11.41 -10.03
N PRO A 56 -6.97 -11.15 -8.71
CA PRO A 56 -6.85 -12.22 -7.71
C PRO A 56 -7.97 -13.25 -7.77
N VAL A 57 -9.22 -12.85 -8.00
CA VAL A 57 -10.33 -13.80 -8.17
C VAL A 57 -10.12 -14.69 -9.39
N THR A 58 -9.66 -14.13 -10.51
CA THR A 58 -9.37 -14.90 -11.72
C THR A 58 -8.25 -15.91 -11.48
N LEU A 59 -7.18 -15.51 -10.79
CA LEU A 59 -6.11 -16.41 -10.38
C LEU A 59 -6.62 -17.48 -9.40
N MET A 60 -7.51 -17.12 -8.48
CA MET A 60 -8.13 -18.07 -7.57
C MET A 60 -8.93 -19.13 -8.30
N LEU A 61 -9.77 -18.74 -9.26
CA LEU A 61 -10.53 -19.66 -10.09
C LEU A 61 -9.61 -20.56 -10.91
N LEU A 62 -8.57 -19.98 -11.52
CA LEU A 62 -7.57 -20.71 -12.30
C LEU A 62 -6.88 -21.78 -11.43
N PHE A 63 -6.30 -21.38 -10.30
CA PHE A 63 -5.59 -22.32 -9.44
C PHE A 63 -6.52 -23.35 -8.79
N THR A 64 -7.71 -22.96 -8.37
CA THR A 64 -8.67 -23.87 -7.74
C THR A 64 -9.23 -24.89 -8.71
N PHE A 65 -9.71 -24.48 -9.89
CA PHE A 65 -10.43 -25.38 -10.80
C PHE A 65 -9.56 -25.96 -11.91
N VAL A 66 -8.57 -25.22 -12.42
CA VAL A 66 -7.71 -25.69 -13.51
C VAL A 66 -6.52 -26.46 -12.96
N PHE A 67 -5.81 -25.90 -11.97
CA PHE A 67 -4.65 -26.57 -11.38
C PHE A 67 -5.00 -27.50 -10.22
N GLY A 68 -6.04 -27.21 -9.43
CA GLY A 68 -6.43 -28.02 -8.28
C GLY A 68 -6.68 -29.48 -8.67
N GLY A 69 -7.48 -29.71 -9.71
CA GLY A 69 -7.73 -31.06 -10.22
C GLY A 69 -6.50 -31.77 -10.81
N ALA A 70 -5.44 -31.04 -11.16
CA ALA A 70 -4.18 -31.62 -11.62
C ALA A 70 -3.18 -31.91 -10.49
N ILE A 71 -3.27 -31.17 -9.37
CA ILE A 71 -2.37 -31.27 -8.22
C ILE A 71 -2.93 -32.27 -7.19
N GLU A 72 -4.17 -32.06 -6.74
CA GLU A 72 -4.85 -32.86 -5.72
C GLU A 72 -6.32 -33.09 -6.08
N ASN A 73 -6.70 -34.35 -6.33
CA ASN A 73 -8.02 -34.71 -6.83
C ASN A 73 -9.14 -34.66 -5.76
N ASP A 74 -8.80 -34.51 -4.48
CA ASP A 74 -9.74 -34.49 -3.35
C ASP A 74 -10.24 -33.08 -3.00
N GLY A 75 -9.71 -32.04 -3.67
CA GLY A 75 -10.11 -30.65 -3.48
C GLY A 75 -9.43 -29.94 -2.30
N SER A 76 -8.49 -30.57 -1.59
CA SER A 76 -7.76 -29.92 -0.48
C SER A 76 -6.86 -28.78 -0.93
N TYR A 77 -6.49 -28.74 -2.22
CA TYR A 77 -5.64 -27.68 -2.77
C TYR A 77 -6.22 -26.27 -2.60
N VAL A 78 -7.55 -26.13 -2.55
CA VAL A 78 -8.24 -24.84 -2.33
C VAL A 78 -7.80 -24.23 -1.00
N ASP A 79 -7.76 -25.05 0.05
CA ASP A 79 -7.38 -24.62 1.39
C ASP A 79 -5.89 -24.25 1.50
N TYR A 80 -5.05 -24.83 0.63
CA TYR A 80 -3.63 -24.49 0.53
C TYR A 80 -3.39 -23.14 -0.17
N VAL A 81 -4.04 -22.93 -1.32
CA VAL A 81 -3.75 -21.82 -2.25
C VAL A 81 -4.43 -20.51 -1.86
N VAL A 82 -5.64 -20.59 -1.28
CA VAL A 82 -6.48 -19.43 -0.98
C VAL A 82 -5.79 -18.41 -0.06
N PRO A 83 -5.15 -18.79 1.06
CA PRO A 83 -4.44 -17.85 1.93
C PRO A 83 -3.34 -17.05 1.19
N GLY A 84 -2.63 -17.71 0.27
CA GLY A 84 -1.64 -17.07 -0.59
C GLY A 84 -2.27 -16.02 -1.49
N ILE A 85 -3.33 -16.38 -2.21
CA ILE A 85 -4.03 -15.46 -3.13
C ILE A 85 -4.64 -14.26 -2.40
N ILE A 86 -5.19 -14.47 -1.20
CA ILE A 86 -5.70 -13.38 -0.35
C ILE A 86 -4.57 -12.39 -0.04
N LEU A 87 -3.37 -12.87 0.30
CA LEU A 87 -2.23 -11.98 0.56
C LEU A 87 -1.76 -11.25 -0.71
N LEU A 88 -1.70 -11.93 -1.86
CA LEU A 88 -1.40 -11.30 -3.15
C LEU A 88 -2.39 -10.18 -3.47
N CYS A 89 -3.70 -10.43 -3.30
CA CYS A 89 -4.75 -9.43 -3.45
C CYS A 89 -4.53 -8.22 -2.53
N ALA A 90 -4.24 -8.47 -1.25
CA ALA A 90 -4.03 -7.42 -0.27
C ALA A 90 -2.91 -6.46 -0.67
N GLY A 91 -1.87 -6.95 -1.36
CA GLY A 91 -0.75 -6.13 -1.84
C GLY A 91 -0.99 -5.42 -3.18
N PHE A 92 -1.84 -5.96 -4.05
CA PHE A 92 -2.00 -5.46 -5.43
C PHE A 92 -2.50 -4.03 -5.51
N GLY A 93 -3.55 -3.68 -4.75
CA GLY A 93 -4.07 -2.31 -4.79
C GLY A 93 -3.07 -1.30 -4.24
N ALA A 94 -2.05 -1.71 -3.46
CA ALA A 94 -0.99 -0.82 -2.99
C ALA A 94 -0.08 -0.33 -4.13
N ALA A 95 0.01 -1.04 -5.26
CA ALA A 95 0.84 -0.63 -6.40
C ALA A 95 0.43 0.74 -6.97
N SER A 96 -0.88 0.99 -7.05
CA SER A 96 -1.41 2.31 -7.49
C SER A 96 -0.99 3.48 -6.59
N THR A 97 -0.63 3.21 -5.32
CA THR A 97 -0.09 4.24 -4.42
C THR A 97 1.22 4.82 -4.95
N ALA A 98 2.09 4.03 -5.59
CA ALA A 98 3.30 4.55 -6.21
C ALA A 98 2.97 5.59 -7.29
N THR A 99 2.00 5.28 -8.17
CA THR A 99 1.56 6.17 -9.24
C THR A 99 0.90 7.43 -8.70
N TYR A 100 0.02 7.33 -7.69
CA TYR A 100 -0.61 8.51 -7.09
C TYR A 100 0.39 9.43 -6.40
N VAL A 101 1.34 8.85 -5.66
CA VAL A 101 2.38 9.62 -4.97
C VAL A 101 3.29 10.30 -5.99
N SER A 102 3.72 9.59 -7.04
CA SER A 102 4.54 10.17 -8.11
C SER A 102 3.80 11.28 -8.88
N ARG A 103 2.50 11.13 -9.10
CA ARG A 103 1.66 12.18 -9.71
C ARG A 103 1.58 13.43 -8.84
N ASP A 104 1.42 13.27 -7.53
CA ASP A 104 1.42 14.40 -6.59
C ASP A 104 2.79 15.11 -6.52
N MET A 105 3.91 14.38 -6.70
CA MET A 105 5.24 14.99 -6.85
C MET A 105 5.34 15.78 -8.17
N SER A 106 4.89 15.18 -9.27
CA SER A 106 5.04 15.74 -10.62
C SER A 106 4.17 16.99 -10.86
N THR A 107 3.04 17.10 -10.16
CA THR A 107 2.10 18.24 -10.30
C THR A 107 2.44 19.44 -9.42
N GLY A 108 3.51 19.39 -8.62
CA GLY A 108 3.94 20.49 -7.75
C GLY A 108 3.02 20.75 -6.54
N ILE A 109 2.01 19.90 -6.30
CA ILE A 109 1.12 19.99 -5.14
C ILE A 109 1.93 19.91 -3.84
N ILE A 110 2.98 19.08 -3.84
CA ILE A 110 3.88 18.90 -2.70
C ILE A 110 4.62 20.19 -2.36
N ASP A 111 5.10 20.95 -3.35
CA ASP A 111 5.79 22.22 -3.12
C ASP A 111 4.86 23.29 -2.55
N ARG A 112 3.60 23.30 -2.98
CA ARG A 112 2.57 24.16 -2.38
C ARG A 112 2.30 23.80 -0.92
N ILE A 113 2.28 22.51 -0.58
CA ILE A 113 2.05 22.05 0.80
C ILE A 113 3.26 22.37 1.70
N ARG A 114 4.48 22.36 1.15
CA ARG A 114 5.71 22.74 1.86
C ARG A 114 5.74 24.21 2.29
N THR A 115 5.08 25.11 1.57
CA THR A 115 4.98 26.53 1.95
C THR A 115 3.86 26.81 2.96
N MET A 116 2.98 25.84 3.22
CA MET A 116 1.94 25.93 4.24
C MET A 116 2.45 25.45 5.61
N PRO A 117 1.84 25.90 6.74
CA PRO A 117 2.21 25.46 8.08
C PRO A 117 1.68 24.04 8.38
N LEU A 118 2.00 23.08 7.51
CA LEU A 118 1.56 21.69 7.54
C LEU A 118 2.74 20.74 7.76
N ARG A 119 2.49 19.60 8.41
CA ARG A 119 3.52 18.56 8.53
C ARG A 119 3.77 17.93 7.15
N PRO A 120 5.03 17.85 6.67
CA PRO A 120 5.35 17.30 5.35
C PRO A 120 4.84 15.87 5.12
N GLY A 121 4.72 15.07 6.18
CA GLY A 121 4.23 13.68 6.12
C GLY A 121 2.72 13.53 5.91
N SER A 122 1.93 14.59 6.06
CA SER A 122 0.45 14.50 6.07
C SER A 122 -0.13 13.96 4.76
N VAL A 123 0.52 14.25 3.63
CA VAL A 123 0.11 13.77 2.29
C VAL A 123 0.36 12.28 2.14
N LEU A 124 1.55 11.83 2.58
CA LEU A 124 1.93 10.43 2.55
C LEU A 124 1.00 9.60 3.44
N THR A 125 0.68 10.09 4.64
CA THR A 125 -0.28 9.44 5.53
C THR A 125 -1.67 9.34 4.90
N GLY A 126 -2.12 10.37 4.16
CA GLY A 126 -3.38 10.33 3.44
C GLY A 126 -3.44 9.20 2.39
N HIS A 127 -2.40 9.09 1.57
CA HIS A 127 -2.27 8.00 0.59
C HIS A 127 -2.18 6.62 1.24
N VAL A 128 -1.40 6.50 2.32
CA VAL A 128 -1.22 5.23 3.03
C VAL A 128 -2.54 4.75 3.63
N VAL A 129 -3.27 5.62 4.33
CA VAL A 129 -4.56 5.25 4.95
C VAL A 129 -5.60 4.93 3.90
N ALA A 130 -5.67 5.69 2.80
CA ALA A 130 -6.61 5.41 1.72
C ALA A 130 -6.32 4.07 1.04
N SER A 131 -5.04 3.78 0.78
CA SER A 131 -4.60 2.50 0.23
C SER A 131 -4.91 1.34 1.18
N LEU A 132 -4.62 1.49 2.47
CA LEU A 132 -4.92 0.48 3.49
C LEU A 132 -6.42 0.16 3.53
N ALA A 133 -7.28 1.18 3.61
CA ALA A 133 -8.72 0.99 3.63
C ALA A 133 -9.23 0.30 2.35
N ARG A 134 -8.79 0.76 1.17
CA ARG A 134 -9.17 0.16 -0.11
C ARG A 134 -8.73 -1.31 -0.20
N ASN A 135 -7.47 -1.60 0.13
CA ASN A 135 -6.95 -2.96 0.06
C ASN A 135 -7.65 -3.89 1.06
N LEU A 136 -8.01 -3.42 2.26
CA LEU A 136 -8.80 -4.19 3.20
C LEU A 136 -10.20 -4.51 2.65
N VAL A 137 -10.86 -3.54 2.00
CA VAL A 137 -12.16 -3.75 1.34
C VAL A 137 -12.03 -4.78 0.21
N SER A 138 -11.07 -4.61 -0.71
CA SER A 138 -10.83 -5.58 -1.79
C SER A 138 -10.54 -6.98 -1.23
N THR A 139 -9.68 -7.07 -0.22
CA THR A 139 -9.32 -8.33 0.42
C THR A 139 -10.55 -8.99 1.05
N ALA A 140 -11.41 -8.22 1.73
CA ALA A 140 -12.65 -8.76 2.31
C ALA A 140 -13.60 -9.32 1.23
N VAL A 141 -13.70 -8.65 0.08
CA VAL A 141 -14.49 -9.16 -1.06
C VAL A 141 -13.90 -10.46 -1.59
N VAL A 142 -12.58 -10.50 -1.83
CA VAL A 142 -11.89 -11.71 -2.31
C VAL A 142 -12.00 -12.86 -1.31
N PHE A 143 -11.95 -12.56 -0.01
CA PHE A 143 -12.18 -13.53 1.04
C PHE A 143 -13.61 -14.09 0.98
N GLY A 144 -14.61 -13.23 0.78
CA GLY A 144 -16.00 -13.65 0.59
C GLY A 144 -16.17 -14.58 -0.61
N VAL A 145 -15.50 -14.27 -1.73
CA VAL A 145 -15.47 -15.16 -2.90
C VAL A 145 -14.81 -16.50 -2.56
N ALA A 146 -13.68 -16.49 -1.84
CA ALA A 146 -13.00 -17.73 -1.46
C ALA A 146 -13.90 -18.67 -0.65
N LEU A 147 -14.68 -18.14 0.30
CA LEU A 147 -15.65 -18.92 1.08
C LEU A 147 -16.75 -19.54 0.19
N LEU A 148 -17.21 -18.82 -0.83
CA LEU A 148 -18.16 -19.33 -1.82
C LEU A 148 -17.55 -20.44 -2.69
N LEU A 149 -16.26 -20.33 -3.01
CA LEU A 149 -15.53 -21.30 -3.81
C LEU A 149 -15.13 -22.57 -3.05
N GLY A 150 -15.49 -22.67 -1.77
CA GLY A 150 -15.27 -23.88 -0.98
C GLY A 150 -14.12 -23.81 0.00
N PHE A 151 -13.50 -22.64 0.22
CA PHE A 151 -12.53 -22.47 1.31
C PHE A 151 -13.19 -22.74 2.66
N ARG A 152 -12.59 -23.61 3.48
CA ARG A 152 -13.12 -24.02 4.80
C ARG A 152 -12.09 -23.78 5.90
N PRO A 153 -11.89 -22.53 6.35
CA PRO A 153 -10.96 -22.24 7.43
C PRO A 153 -11.43 -22.86 8.75
N SER A 154 -10.51 -23.50 9.47
CA SER A 154 -10.74 -24.09 10.80
C SER A 154 -10.45 -23.10 11.95
N ALA A 155 -10.13 -21.86 11.62
CA ALA A 155 -9.77 -20.79 12.55
C ALA A 155 -10.89 -20.42 13.54
N GLY A 156 -10.52 -20.30 14.82
CA GLY A 156 -11.32 -19.67 15.85
C GLY A 156 -11.23 -18.13 15.83
N PRO A 157 -12.03 -17.42 16.66
CA PRO A 157 -12.12 -15.96 16.63
C PRO A 157 -10.78 -15.23 16.82
N VAL A 158 -9.89 -15.78 17.66
CA VAL A 158 -8.56 -15.19 17.92
C VAL A 158 -7.65 -15.35 16.70
N GLN A 159 -7.66 -16.52 16.07
CA GLN A 159 -6.87 -16.78 14.86
C GLN A 159 -7.32 -15.91 13.69
N TRP A 160 -8.63 -15.70 13.56
CA TRP A 160 -9.19 -14.75 12.60
C TRP A 160 -8.67 -13.33 12.82
N LEU A 161 -8.74 -12.84 14.06
CA LEU A 161 -8.26 -11.50 14.40
C LEU A 161 -6.75 -11.37 14.11
N ALA A 162 -5.97 -12.40 14.44
CA ALA A 162 -4.54 -12.44 14.15
C ALA A 162 -4.26 -12.46 12.63
N ALA A 163 -5.01 -13.22 11.84
CA ALA A 163 -4.86 -13.29 10.39
C ALA A 163 -5.17 -11.95 9.72
N PHE A 164 -6.29 -11.31 10.09
CA PHE A 164 -6.62 -9.96 9.64
C PHE A 164 -5.59 -8.92 10.09
N GLY A 165 -5.08 -9.04 11.32
CA GLY A 165 -3.99 -8.21 11.82
C GLY A 165 -2.73 -8.34 10.97
N MET A 166 -2.32 -9.57 10.63
CA MET A 166 -1.15 -9.82 9.79
C MET A 166 -1.34 -9.28 8.37
N ILE A 167 -2.52 -9.45 7.78
CA ILE A 167 -2.88 -8.86 6.49
C ILE A 167 -2.80 -7.33 6.55
N ALA A 168 -3.38 -6.70 7.57
CA ALA A 168 -3.34 -5.25 7.72
C ALA A 168 -1.91 -4.71 7.89
N VAL A 169 -1.07 -5.41 8.65
CA VAL A 169 0.36 -5.08 8.78
C VAL A 169 1.05 -5.20 7.43
N TYR A 170 0.85 -6.30 6.71
CA TYR A 170 1.42 -6.48 5.37
C TYR A 170 1.00 -5.36 4.40
N ILE A 171 -0.29 -5.05 4.32
CA ILE A 171 -0.82 -3.97 3.48
C ILE A 171 -0.13 -2.66 3.85
N LEU A 172 -0.05 -2.32 5.14
CA LEU A 172 0.60 -1.09 5.58
C LEU A 172 2.06 -1.03 5.12
N VAL A 173 2.81 -2.11 5.32
CA VAL A 173 4.24 -2.19 4.97
C VAL A 173 4.44 -2.05 3.47
N ILE A 174 3.69 -2.80 2.66
CA ILE A 174 3.83 -2.76 1.21
C ILE A 174 3.37 -1.42 0.63
N THR A 175 2.34 -0.80 1.20
CA THR A 175 1.92 0.55 0.83
C THR A 175 3.01 1.59 1.11
N TYR A 176 3.74 1.50 2.23
CA TYR A 176 4.88 2.38 2.48
C TYR A 176 6.01 2.16 1.48
N LEU A 177 6.28 0.91 1.08
CA LEU A 177 7.27 0.58 0.06
C LEU A 177 6.89 1.19 -1.29
N TYR A 178 5.66 0.98 -1.76
CA TYR A 178 5.16 1.58 -2.99
C TYR A 178 5.16 3.11 -2.95
N ALA A 179 4.82 3.70 -1.81
CA ALA A 179 4.89 5.14 -1.67
C ALA A 179 6.34 5.66 -1.75
N ALA A 180 7.32 4.95 -1.17
CA ALA A 180 8.74 5.29 -1.32
C ALA A 180 9.21 5.17 -2.77
N ILE A 181 8.77 4.13 -3.50
CA ILE A 181 9.01 3.99 -4.95
C ILE A 181 8.41 5.18 -5.72
N GLY A 182 7.17 5.57 -5.40
CA GLY A 182 6.52 6.73 -6.01
C GLY A 182 7.25 8.05 -5.76
N LEU A 183 7.90 8.20 -4.59
CA LEU A 183 8.76 9.36 -4.29
C LEU A 183 10.08 9.34 -5.05
N ALA A 184 10.62 8.15 -5.33
CA ALA A 184 11.89 7.99 -6.04
C ALA A 184 11.73 8.07 -7.57
N ALA A 185 10.54 7.76 -8.07
CA ALA A 185 10.25 7.72 -9.50
C ALA A 185 10.23 9.11 -10.13
N GLY A 186 10.86 9.23 -11.30
CA GLY A 186 10.90 10.48 -12.08
C GLY A 186 9.58 10.83 -12.78
N SER A 187 8.68 9.86 -12.97
CA SER A 187 7.35 10.08 -13.53
C SER A 187 6.33 9.02 -13.04
N PRO A 188 5.02 9.27 -13.15
CA PRO A 188 3.99 8.29 -12.80
C PRO A 188 4.09 6.99 -13.61
N GLU A 189 4.50 7.07 -14.88
CA GLU A 189 4.70 5.91 -15.76
C GLU A 189 5.87 5.04 -15.27
N ALA A 190 6.99 5.67 -14.85
CA ALA A 190 8.11 4.97 -14.25
C ALA A 190 7.71 4.31 -12.92
N ALA A 191 6.94 5.02 -12.09
CA ALA A 191 6.42 4.48 -10.83
C ALA A 191 5.54 3.24 -11.05
N ALA A 192 4.67 3.27 -12.07
CA ALA A 192 3.84 2.13 -12.45
C ALA A 192 4.70 0.94 -12.92
N GLY A 193 5.72 1.20 -13.75
CA GLY A 193 6.65 0.17 -14.23
C GLY A 193 7.42 -0.52 -13.11
N TYR A 194 8.00 0.24 -12.17
CA TYR A 194 8.64 -0.34 -10.99
C TYR A 194 7.65 -1.13 -10.13
N GLY A 195 6.44 -0.61 -9.99
CA GLY A 195 5.43 -1.26 -9.19
C GLY A 195 4.94 -2.58 -9.77
N PHE A 196 4.87 -2.65 -11.10
CA PHE A 196 4.55 -3.87 -11.85
C PHE A 196 5.61 -4.95 -11.64
N ILE A 197 6.90 -4.61 -11.70
CA ILE A 197 7.98 -5.59 -11.45
C ILE A 197 7.89 -6.14 -10.03
N LEU A 198 7.68 -5.27 -9.03
CA LEU A 198 7.57 -5.67 -7.63
C LEU A 198 6.37 -6.60 -7.38
N MET A 199 5.29 -6.46 -8.16
CA MET A 199 4.06 -7.26 -8.07
C MET A 199 4.30 -8.75 -8.34
N PHE A 200 5.34 -9.11 -9.11
CA PHE A 200 5.64 -10.50 -9.44
C PHE A 200 6.50 -11.22 -8.40
N VAL A 201 7.23 -10.50 -7.54
CA VAL A 201 8.09 -11.13 -6.52
C VAL A 201 7.33 -12.10 -5.61
N PRO A 202 6.12 -11.76 -5.10
CA PRO A 202 5.29 -12.68 -4.32
C PRO A 202 4.96 -14.00 -5.02
N TYR A 203 4.99 -14.09 -6.35
CA TYR A 203 4.66 -15.33 -7.06
C TYR A 203 5.71 -16.42 -6.91
N LEU A 204 6.95 -16.05 -6.58
CA LEU A 204 8.03 -17.00 -6.32
C LEU A 204 8.00 -17.55 -4.88
N SER A 205 6.95 -17.27 -4.13
CA SER A 205 6.77 -17.71 -2.74
C SER A 205 6.01 -19.04 -2.66
N SER A 206 5.75 -19.49 -1.43
CA SER A 206 4.92 -20.67 -1.16
C SER A 206 3.42 -20.49 -1.47
N ALA A 207 2.99 -19.35 -2.05
CA ALA A 207 1.59 -19.02 -2.31
C ALA A 207 0.84 -20.12 -3.05
N PHE A 208 1.45 -20.66 -4.11
CA PHE A 208 0.77 -21.56 -5.06
C PHE A 208 1.19 -23.01 -4.92
N VAL A 209 2.44 -23.28 -4.56
CA VAL A 209 2.96 -24.65 -4.39
C VAL A 209 3.90 -24.72 -3.19
N PRO A 210 4.04 -25.89 -2.55
CA PRO A 210 4.97 -26.07 -1.45
C PRO A 210 6.41 -25.79 -1.89
N VAL A 211 7.20 -25.12 -1.05
CA VAL A 211 8.56 -24.71 -1.43
C VAL A 211 9.44 -25.91 -1.79
N HIS A 212 9.32 -27.02 -1.06
CA HIS A 212 10.12 -28.22 -1.29
C HIS A 212 9.90 -28.91 -2.65
N THR A 213 8.84 -28.56 -3.39
CA THR A 213 8.59 -29.09 -4.74
C THR A 213 9.26 -28.26 -5.84
N MET A 214 9.84 -27.10 -5.50
CA MET A 214 10.51 -26.22 -6.45
C MET A 214 11.94 -26.71 -6.78
N PRO A 215 12.55 -26.30 -7.91
CA PRO A 215 13.98 -26.53 -8.16
C PRO A 215 14.86 -25.91 -7.08
N THR A 216 16.00 -26.54 -6.74
CA THR A 216 16.86 -26.16 -5.59
C THR A 216 17.25 -24.67 -5.57
N TRP A 217 17.54 -24.07 -6.73
CA TRP A 217 17.87 -22.65 -6.82
C TRP A 217 16.68 -21.74 -6.44
N LEU A 218 15.46 -22.16 -6.78
CA LEU A 218 14.24 -21.42 -6.51
C LEU A 218 13.77 -21.63 -5.05
N GLN A 219 14.00 -22.82 -4.48
CA GLN A 219 13.75 -23.08 -3.05
C GLN A 219 14.45 -22.04 -2.18
N TRP A 220 15.74 -21.80 -2.43
CA TRP A 220 16.51 -20.83 -1.67
C TRP A 220 15.92 -19.42 -1.75
N VAL A 221 15.46 -18.99 -2.94
CA VAL A 221 14.79 -17.69 -3.11
C VAL A 221 13.45 -17.64 -2.38
N ALA A 222 12.65 -18.70 -2.48
CA ALA A 222 11.35 -18.80 -1.85
C ALA A 222 11.45 -18.80 -0.32
N GLU A 223 12.45 -19.46 0.27
CA GLU A 223 12.63 -19.53 1.73
C GLU A 223 13.13 -18.21 2.33
N ASN A 224 13.92 -17.44 1.58
CA ASN A 224 14.57 -16.23 2.09
C ASN A 224 13.83 -14.93 1.74
N GLN A 225 12.75 -14.98 0.97
CA GLN A 225 11.96 -13.79 0.64
C GLN A 225 10.94 -13.44 1.74
N PRO A 226 10.58 -12.15 1.91
CA PRO A 226 9.71 -11.70 3.00
C PRO A 226 8.26 -12.20 2.93
N ILE A 227 7.79 -12.60 1.74
CA ILE A 227 6.37 -12.93 1.52
C ILE A 227 6.02 -14.32 2.04
N THR A 228 6.91 -15.29 1.85
CA THR A 228 6.72 -16.69 2.28
C THR A 228 6.34 -16.82 3.76
N PRO A 229 7.08 -16.26 4.74
CA PRO A 229 6.69 -16.39 6.14
C PRO A 229 5.35 -15.72 6.47
N ILE A 230 4.96 -14.67 5.73
CA ILE A 230 3.64 -14.02 5.90
C ILE A 230 2.52 -14.95 5.42
N ILE A 231 2.72 -15.60 4.26
CA ILE A 231 1.77 -16.59 3.72
C ILE A 231 1.63 -17.76 4.67
N GLU A 232 2.74 -18.36 5.11
CA GLU A 232 2.71 -19.49 6.03
C GLU A 232 2.04 -19.13 7.36
N THR A 233 2.26 -17.90 7.86
CA THR A 233 1.58 -17.41 9.06
C THR A 233 0.07 -17.31 8.87
N ILE A 234 -0.39 -16.70 7.77
CA ILE A 234 -1.83 -16.55 7.50
C ILE A 234 -2.45 -17.93 7.24
N ARG A 235 -1.79 -18.80 6.47
CA ARG A 235 -2.24 -20.16 6.21
C ARG A 235 -2.36 -20.95 7.51
N GLY A 236 -1.36 -20.93 8.37
CA GLY A 236 -1.41 -21.64 9.66
C GLY A 236 -2.45 -21.10 10.62
N LEU A 237 -2.68 -19.78 10.61
CA LEU A 237 -3.76 -19.17 11.39
C LEU A 237 -5.14 -19.62 10.88
N LEU A 238 -5.34 -19.66 9.56
CA LEU A 238 -6.64 -20.00 8.95
C LEU A 238 -6.94 -21.50 8.93
N MET A 239 -5.92 -22.34 8.77
CA MET A 239 -6.04 -23.80 8.62
C MET A 239 -5.68 -24.59 9.88
N GLY A 240 -5.20 -23.92 10.94
CA GLY A 240 -4.83 -24.57 12.20
C GLY A 240 -3.55 -25.39 12.11
N THR A 241 -2.69 -25.14 11.11
CA THR A 241 -1.40 -25.82 11.00
C THR A 241 -0.37 -25.19 11.96
N PRO A 242 0.65 -25.96 12.40
CA PRO A 242 1.68 -25.43 13.31
C PRO A 242 2.41 -24.22 12.73
N LEU A 243 2.32 -23.07 13.41
CA LEU A 243 2.92 -21.80 12.95
C LEU A 243 4.46 -21.76 13.08
N GLN A 244 5.03 -22.55 14.00
CA GLN A 244 6.47 -22.56 14.30
C GLN A 244 7.03 -21.12 14.47
N ALA A 245 8.16 -20.81 13.84
CA ALA A 245 8.79 -19.49 13.86
C ALA A 245 8.26 -18.51 12.80
N GLN A 246 7.30 -18.93 11.94
CA GLN A 246 6.84 -18.14 10.80
C GLN A 246 6.29 -16.75 11.20
N PRO A 247 5.49 -16.60 12.27
CA PRO A 247 4.99 -15.28 12.67
C PRO A 247 6.11 -14.30 13.06
N PHE A 248 7.19 -14.81 13.68
CA PHE A 248 8.32 -13.99 14.07
C PHE A 248 9.11 -13.51 12.84
N TRP A 249 9.35 -14.39 11.87
CA TRP A 249 9.98 -14.03 10.59
C TRP A 249 9.11 -13.08 9.79
N ALA A 250 7.80 -13.29 9.74
CA ALA A 250 6.84 -12.42 9.07
C ALA A 250 6.89 -11.00 9.63
N LEU A 251 6.77 -10.86 10.96
CA LEU A 251 6.85 -9.57 11.63
C LEU A 251 8.23 -8.92 11.50
N GLY A 252 9.31 -9.71 11.57
CA GLY A 252 10.68 -9.25 11.37
C GLY A 252 10.87 -8.63 9.99
N TRP A 253 10.45 -9.32 8.93
CA TRP A 253 10.48 -8.79 7.56
C TRP A 253 9.59 -7.56 7.38
N CYS A 254 8.38 -7.57 7.93
CA CYS A 254 7.51 -6.41 7.92
C CYS A 254 8.16 -5.19 8.59
N ALA A 255 8.81 -5.37 9.74
CA ALA A 255 9.51 -4.30 10.45
C ALA A 255 10.71 -3.76 9.64
N VAL A 256 11.51 -4.65 9.04
CA VAL A 256 12.66 -4.27 8.22
C VAL A 256 12.22 -3.49 6.98
N ILE A 257 11.24 -4.00 6.22
CA ILE A 257 10.74 -3.31 5.02
C ILE A 257 10.13 -1.96 5.38
N LEU A 258 9.37 -1.89 6.48
CA LEU A 258 8.78 -0.64 6.94
C LEU A 258 9.86 0.38 7.31
N ALA A 259 10.88 -0.04 8.07
CA ALA A 259 11.99 0.82 8.47
C ALA A 259 12.72 1.35 7.24
N ILE A 260 13.08 0.48 6.29
CA ILE A 260 13.74 0.86 5.04
C ILE A 260 12.87 1.85 4.25
N SER A 261 11.59 1.55 4.07
CA SER A 261 10.65 2.38 3.29
C SER A 261 10.48 3.77 3.91
N VAL A 262 10.33 3.84 5.24
CA VAL A 262 10.18 5.11 5.96
C VAL A 262 11.49 5.91 5.93
N LEU A 263 12.64 5.29 6.17
CA LEU A 263 13.94 5.97 6.14
C LEU A 263 14.25 6.48 4.73
N TRP A 264 14.02 5.66 3.70
CA TRP A 264 14.22 6.01 2.31
C TRP A 264 13.28 7.15 1.88
N GLY A 265 11.99 7.05 2.21
CA GLY A 265 11.02 8.11 1.94
C GLY A 265 11.38 9.43 2.63
N ARG A 266 11.82 9.39 3.90
CA ARG A 266 12.29 10.58 4.63
C ARG A 266 13.52 11.20 3.97
N TRP A 267 14.46 10.39 3.54
CA TRP A 267 15.68 10.85 2.87
C TRP A 267 15.36 11.50 1.51
N LEU A 268 14.49 10.89 0.69
CA LEU A 268 14.02 11.46 -0.58
C LEU A 268 13.32 12.81 -0.38
N PHE A 269 12.42 12.90 0.60
CA PHE A 269 11.76 14.16 0.97
C PHE A 269 12.74 15.23 1.46
N GLY A 270 13.83 14.83 2.13
CA GLY A 270 14.87 15.74 2.61
C GLY A 270 15.80 16.23 1.50
N ARG A 271 16.08 15.41 0.48
CA ARG A 271 16.99 15.76 -0.62
C ARG A 271 16.41 16.82 -1.54
N ALA A 272 15.10 16.77 -1.78
CA ALA A 272 14.36 17.81 -2.51
C ALA A 272 14.18 19.14 -1.75
N ARG A 273 14.87 19.34 -0.61
CA ARG A 273 14.94 20.65 0.10
C ARG A 273 16.19 21.47 -0.26
N ARG A 274 17.16 20.88 -0.97
CA ARG A 274 18.34 21.58 -1.50
C ARG A 274 18.10 21.93 -2.96
#